data_AF-A0A0Q4XTZ3-F1
#
_entry.id   AF-A0A0Q4XTZ3-F1
#
_cell.length_a   1.000
_cell.length_b   1.000
_cell.length_c   1.000
_cell.angle_alpha   90.00
_cell.angle_beta   90.00
_cell.angle_gamma   90.00
#
_symmetry.space_group_name_H-M   'P 1'
#
loop_
_entity.id
_entity.type
_entity.pdbx_description
1 polymer ?
#
loop_
_entity_poly.entity_id
_entity_poly.type
_entity_poly.pdbx_seq_one_letter_code
_entity_poly.pdbx_strand_id
1 'polypeptide(L)'
;MRDPAAKGLGALLGDSVRHAADLVGGEFELLRRETDGNIRAILGLVAAFGTASLLVLAALMLFVVFLVKGLGALLGSEVAGALVVGGPFAVAALVLLVLGMRRMSRENLAPRRFERQVARDARMATRPRD
;
A
#
# COMPACT_ATOMS: atom_id res chain seq x y z
N MET A 1 -63.14 20.29 16.15
CA MET A 1 -61.79 20.84 16.39
C MET A 1 -61.02 19.82 17.22
N ARG A 2 -60.02 19.14 16.66
CA ARG A 2 -59.13 18.23 17.41
C ARG A 2 -57.80 18.96 17.57
N ASP A 3 -57.39 19.16 18.82
CA ASP A 3 -56.17 19.87 19.18
C ASP A 3 -54.92 19.21 18.58
N PRO A 4 -54.04 19.96 17.89
CA PRO A 4 -52.76 19.45 17.39
C PRO A 4 -51.65 19.40 18.46
N ALA A 5 -51.96 19.73 19.72
CA ALA A 5 -50.99 19.96 20.78
C ALA A 5 -50.72 18.72 21.65
N ALA A 6 -50.19 17.63 21.08
CA ALA A 6 -49.49 16.58 21.84
C ALA A 6 -48.84 15.52 20.92
N LYS A 7 -47.92 15.92 20.03
CA LYS A 7 -46.80 15.00 19.76
C LYS A 7 -45.94 15.03 21.02
N GLY A 8 -46.22 14.11 21.95
CA GLY A 8 -45.51 14.03 23.23
C GLY A 8 -44.00 13.90 23.04
N LEU A 9 -43.20 14.28 24.04
CA LEU A 9 -41.73 14.21 24.03
C LEU A 9 -41.18 12.86 23.52
N GLY A 10 -41.89 11.75 23.80
CA GLY A 10 -41.55 10.43 23.28
C GLY A 10 -41.61 10.30 21.76
N ALA A 11 -42.53 11.01 21.09
CA ALA A 11 -42.64 11.04 19.64
C ALA A 11 -41.48 11.83 18.99
N LEU A 12 -41.02 12.91 19.62
CA LEU A 12 -39.87 13.69 19.14
C LEU A 12 -38.54 12.95 19.32
N LEU A 13 -38.39 12.24 20.44
CA LEU A 13 -37.26 11.34 20.66
C LEU A 13 -37.27 10.18 19.66
N GLY A 14 -38.44 9.60 19.40
CA GLY A 14 -38.63 8.56 18.37
C GLY A 14 -38.24 9.04 16.98
N ASP A 15 -38.67 10.24 16.58
CA ASP A 15 -38.30 10.84 15.29
C ASP A 15 -36.79 11.10 15.20
N SER A 16 -36.16 11.59 16.27
CA SER A 16 -34.72 11.88 16.29
C SER A 16 -33.86 10.62 16.19
N VAL A 17 -34.26 9.55 16.87
CA VAL A 17 -33.59 8.23 16.78
C VAL A 17 -33.75 7.64 15.38
N ARG A 18 -34.93 7.79 14.77
CA ARG A 18 -35.16 7.37 13.38
C ARG A 18 -34.28 8.16 12.41
N HIS A 19 -34.20 9.48 12.56
CA HIS A 19 -33.35 10.33 11.74
C HIS A 19 -31.86 10.00 11.89
N ALA A 20 -31.40 9.71 13.11
CA ALA A 20 -30.03 9.27 13.34
C ALA A 20 -29.74 7.90 12.69
N ALA A 21 -30.70 6.97 12.76
CA ALA A 21 -30.58 5.67 12.10
C ALA A 21 -30.54 5.81 10.56
N ASP A 22 -31.37 6.70 10.01
CA ASP A 22 -31.40 6.98 8.57
C ASP A 22 -30.08 7.62 8.09
N LEU A 23 -29.49 8.55 8.87
CA LEU A 23 -28.18 9.14 8.58
C LEU A 23 -27.05 8.09 8.61
N VAL A 24 -27.01 7.24 9.65
CA VAL A 24 -25.99 6.18 9.78
C VAL A 24 -26.11 5.16 8.65
N GLY A 25 -27.34 4.82 8.23
CA GLY A 25 -27.58 3.95 7.09
C GLY A 25 -27.04 4.55 5.78
N GLY A 26 -27.27 5.84 5.55
CA GLY A 26 -26.78 6.56 4.37
C GLY A 26 -25.25 6.62 4.31
N GLU A 27 -24.59 6.92 5.43
CA GLU A 27 -23.11 6.92 5.54
C GLU A 27 -22.54 5.52 5.28
N PHE A 28 -23.20 4.46 5.76
CA PHE A 28 -22.75 3.09 5.50
C PHE A 28 -22.92 2.69 4.02
N GLU A 29 -24.00 3.10 3.37
CA GLU A 29 -24.20 2.88 1.94
C GLU A 29 -23.15 3.61 1.09
N LEU A 30 -22.83 4.86 1.47
CA LEU A 30 -21.79 5.65 0.82
C LEU A 30 -20.40 5.02 1.01
N LEU A 31 -20.07 4.68 2.26
CA LEU A 31 -18.82 4.00 2.62
C LEU A 31 -18.65 2.70 1.83
N ARG A 32 -19.71 1.89 1.71
CA ARG A 32 -19.67 0.65 0.95
C ARG A 32 -19.40 0.91 -0.53
N ARG A 33 -20.10 1.88 -1.13
CA ARG A 33 -19.87 2.26 -2.54
C ARG A 33 -18.45 2.74 -2.79
N GLU A 34 -17.94 3.60 -1.92
CA GLU A 34 -16.57 4.13 -2.04
C GLU A 34 -15.54 3.02 -1.86
N THR A 35 -15.75 2.12 -0.88
CA THR A 35 -14.86 0.98 -0.64
C THR A 35 -14.85 0.03 -1.83
N ASP A 36 -16.00 -0.35 -2.38
CA ASP A 36 -16.10 -1.25 -3.55
C ASP A 36 -15.46 -0.62 -4.79
N GLY A 37 -15.69 0.68 -5.02
CA GLY A 37 -15.09 1.43 -6.12
C GLY A 37 -13.56 1.52 -5.99
N ASN A 38 -13.07 1.85 -4.80
CA ASN A 38 -11.65 1.97 -4.51
C ASN A 38 -10.93 0.62 -4.60
N ILE A 39 -11.51 -0.46 -4.07
CA ILE A 39 -10.96 -1.82 -4.20
C ILE A 39 -10.87 -2.22 -5.66
N ARG A 40 -11.92 -1.98 -6.46
CA ARG A 40 -11.90 -2.33 -7.88
C ARG A 40 -10.87 -1.53 -8.66
N ALA A 41 -10.70 -0.25 -8.33
CA ALA A 41 -9.67 0.60 -8.93
C ALA A 41 -8.25 0.09 -8.57
N ILE A 42 -8.01 -0.24 -7.30
CA ILE A 42 -6.74 -0.82 -6.84
C ILE A 42 -6.47 -2.16 -7.54
N LEU A 43 -7.46 -3.04 -7.61
CA LEU A 43 -7.32 -4.34 -8.30
C LEU A 43 -7.03 -4.15 -9.79
N GLY A 44 -7.70 -3.21 -10.45
CA GLY A 44 -7.44 -2.87 -11.85
C GLY A 44 -6.01 -2.35 -12.05
N LEU A 45 -5.54 -1.48 -11.15
CA LEU A 45 -4.18 -0.94 -11.20
C LEU A 45 -3.13 -2.02 -10.96
N VAL A 46 -3.32 -2.87 -9.94
CA VAL A 46 -2.43 -4.00 -9.64
C VAL A 46 -2.42 -5.01 -10.77
N ALA A 47 -3.58 -5.32 -11.37
CA ALA A 47 -3.64 -6.23 -12.51
C ALA A 47 -2.90 -5.66 -13.73
N ALA A 48 -3.15 -4.39 -14.08
CA ALA A 48 -2.52 -3.75 -15.24
C ALA A 48 -1.01 -3.58 -15.04
N PHE A 49 -0.59 -2.93 -13.95
CA PHE A 49 0.83 -2.70 -13.66
C PHE A 49 1.57 -3.99 -13.33
N GLY A 50 0.94 -4.92 -12.61
CA GLY A 50 1.52 -6.22 -12.31
C GLY A 50 1.79 -7.01 -13.58
N THR A 51 0.80 -7.11 -14.46
CA THR A 51 0.97 -7.80 -15.76
C THR A 51 2.01 -7.11 -16.63
N ALA A 52 1.95 -5.79 -16.77
CA ALA A 52 2.93 -5.04 -17.55
C ALA A 52 4.35 -5.20 -17.01
N SER A 53 4.53 -5.13 -15.69
CA SER A 53 5.84 -5.30 -15.05
C SER A 53 6.40 -6.70 -15.26
N LEU A 54 5.55 -7.74 -15.16
CA LEU A 54 5.95 -9.12 -15.44
C LEU A 54 6.38 -9.31 -16.90
N LEU A 55 5.62 -8.75 -17.85
CA LEU A 55 5.96 -8.81 -19.27
C LEU A 55 7.26 -8.07 -19.59
N VAL A 56 7.44 -6.88 -19.01
CA VAL A 56 8.69 -6.12 -19.14
C VAL A 56 9.86 -6.91 -18.57
N LEU A 57 9.70 -7.52 -17.39
CA LEU A 57 10.74 -8.35 -16.79
C LEU A 57 11.09 -9.56 -17.68
N ALA A 58 10.08 -10.25 -18.22
CA ALA A 58 10.29 -11.38 -19.14
C ALA A 58 10.98 -10.94 -20.44
N ALA A 59 10.54 -9.83 -21.04
CA ALA A 59 11.16 -9.26 -22.23
C ALA A 59 12.62 -8.83 -21.98
N LEU A 60 12.91 -8.21 -20.84
CA LEU A 60 14.27 -7.83 -20.46
C LEU A 60 15.16 -9.06 -20.25
N MET A 61 14.67 -10.14 -19.63
CA MET A 61 15.40 -11.39 -19.51
C MET A 61 15.76 -11.97 -20.89
N LEU A 62 14.78 -12.07 -21.80
CA LEU A 62 15.01 -12.53 -23.16
C LEU A 62 15.99 -11.62 -23.92
N PHE A 63 15.89 -10.31 -23.72
CA PHE A 63 16.79 -9.34 -24.34
C PHE A 63 18.23 -9.48 -23.85
N VAL A 64 18.45 -9.71 -22.55
CA VAL A 64 19.80 -9.98 -22.01
C VAL A 64 20.38 -11.25 -22.63
N VAL A 65 19.59 -12.33 -22.74
CA VAL A 65 20.02 -13.57 -23.40
C VAL A 65 20.38 -13.32 -24.86
N PHE A 66 19.54 -12.57 -25.58
CA PHE A 66 19.79 -12.19 -26.97
C PHE A 66 21.10 -11.39 -27.10
N LEU A 67 21.36 -10.42 -26.23
CA LEU A 67 22.61 -9.65 -26.20
C LEU A 67 23.83 -10.54 -25.95
N VAL A 68 23.76 -11.43 -24.96
CA VAL A 68 24.85 -12.35 -24.64
C VAL A 68 25.18 -13.24 -25.83
N LYS A 69 24.15 -13.82 -26.48
CA LYS A 69 24.35 -14.67 -27.66
C LYS A 69 24.85 -13.89 -28.87
N GLY A 70 24.30 -12.70 -29.11
CA GLY A 70 24.70 -11.82 -30.20
C GLY A 70 26.14 -11.34 -30.08
N LEU A 71 26.53 -10.82 -28.91
CA LEU A 71 27.92 -10.45 -28.64
C LEU A 71 28.83 -11.68 -28.58
N GLY A 72 28.35 -12.81 -28.06
CA GLY A 72 29.10 -14.06 -28.04
C GLY A 72 29.49 -14.52 -29.44
N ALA A 73 28.57 -14.44 -30.39
CA ALA A 73 28.83 -14.73 -31.80
C ALA A 73 29.80 -13.72 -32.43
N LEU A 74 29.64 -12.42 -32.13
CA LEU A 74 30.51 -11.37 -32.68
C LEU A 74 31.94 -11.42 -32.14
N LEU A 75 32.09 -11.76 -30.85
CA LEU A 75 33.37 -11.85 -30.14
C LEU A 75 34.03 -13.24 -30.28
N GLY A 76 33.34 -14.21 -30.90
CA GLY A 76 33.79 -15.60 -30.98
C GLY A 76 33.87 -16.32 -29.63
N SER A 77 33.26 -15.75 -28.58
CA SER A 77 33.28 -16.29 -27.22
C SER A 77 32.01 -15.90 -26.46
N GLU A 78 31.21 -16.90 -26.13
CA GLU A 78 29.99 -16.70 -25.34
C GLU A 78 30.31 -16.17 -23.92
N VAL A 79 31.45 -16.59 -23.34
CA VAL A 79 31.91 -16.09 -22.04
C VAL A 79 32.22 -14.60 -22.10
N ALA A 80 32.86 -14.13 -23.17
CA ALA A 80 33.15 -12.70 -23.35
C ALA A 80 31.86 -11.90 -23.52
N GLY A 81 30.89 -12.39 -24.31
CA GLY A 81 29.56 -11.78 -24.44
C GLY A 81 28.82 -11.70 -23.11
N ALA A 82 28.85 -12.78 -22.32
CA ALA A 82 28.26 -12.83 -20.98
C ALA A 82 28.91 -11.84 -20.00
N LEU A 83 30.24 -11.70 -20.02
CA LEU A 83 30.94 -10.74 -19.16
C LEU A 83 30.65 -9.28 -19.53
N VAL A 84 30.65 -8.95 -20.81
CA VAL A 84 30.39 -7.59 -21.29
C VAL A 84 28.96 -7.16 -21.00
N VAL A 85 27.98 -8.05 -21.16
CA VAL A 85 26.57 -7.75 -20.92
C VAL A 85 26.24 -7.87 -19.44
N GLY A 86 26.50 -9.03 -18.84
CA GLY A 86 26.10 -9.33 -17.46
C GLY A 86 26.94 -8.62 -16.39
N GLY A 87 28.21 -8.31 -16.68
CA GLY A 87 29.12 -7.65 -15.74
C GLY A 87 28.57 -6.31 -15.22
N PRO A 88 28.19 -5.36 -16.10
CA PRO A 88 27.56 -4.10 -15.69
C PRO A 88 26.30 -4.29 -14.83
N PHE A 89 25.42 -5.24 -15.17
CA PHE A 89 24.22 -5.53 -14.36
C PHE A 89 24.59 -6.08 -12.99
N ALA A 90 25.59 -6.97 -12.90
CA ALA A 90 26.06 -7.51 -11.62
C ALA A 90 26.67 -6.43 -10.73
N VAL A 91 27.47 -5.53 -11.30
CA VAL A 91 28.04 -4.37 -10.60
C VAL A 91 26.92 -3.45 -10.10
N ALA A 92 25.97 -3.10 -10.97
CA ALA A 92 24.84 -2.25 -10.58
C ALA A 92 24.00 -2.90 -9.46
N ALA A 93 23.71 -4.20 -9.56
CA ALA A 93 22.97 -4.95 -8.54
C ALA A 93 23.71 -4.95 -7.20
N LEU A 94 25.02 -5.17 -7.19
CA LEU A 94 25.84 -5.13 -5.97
C LEU A 94 25.83 -3.74 -5.35
N VAL A 95 25.99 -2.68 -6.16
CA VAL A 95 25.94 -1.29 -5.69
C VAL A 95 24.60 -0.97 -5.06
N LEU A 96 23.50 -1.30 -5.73
CA LEU A 96 22.15 -1.06 -5.22
C LEU A 96 21.87 -1.87 -3.94
N LEU A 97 22.33 -3.13 -3.87
CA LEU A 97 22.20 -3.96 -2.67
C LEU A 97 22.93 -3.31 -1.48
N VAL A 98 24.18 -2.90 -1.67
CA VAL A 98 24.98 -2.27 -0.63
C VAL A 98 24.38 -0.93 -0.19
N LEU A 99 23.92 -0.10 -1.14
CA LEU A 99 23.25 1.16 -0.82
C LEU A 99 21.93 0.93 -0.08
N GLY A 100 21.14 -0.07 -0.49
CA GLY A 100 19.89 -0.46 0.17
C GLY A 100 20.12 -0.91 1.60
N MET A 101 21.07 -1.83 1.83
CA MET A 101 21.46 -2.29 3.16
C MET A 101 21.95 -1.12 4.05
N ARG A 102 22.77 -0.22 3.50
CA ARG A 102 23.24 0.97 4.23
C ARG A 102 22.10 1.91 4.60
N ARG A 103 21.08 2.05 3.76
CA ARG A 103 19.90 2.89 4.04
C ARG A 103 19.02 2.28 5.12
N MET A 104 18.72 0.98 5.04
CA MET A 104 17.98 0.24 6.07
C MET A 104 18.72 0.21 7.41
N SER A 105 20.06 0.16 7.41
CA SER A 105 20.85 0.22 8.64
C SER A 105 20.86 1.61 9.30
N ARG A 106 20.70 2.69 8.53
CA ARG A 106 20.62 4.07 9.06
C ARG A 106 19.22 4.40 9.57
N GLU A 107 18.21 3.91 8.88
CA GLU A 107 16.82 3.97 9.31
C GLU A 107 16.57 2.83 10.29
N ASN A 108 16.90 3.03 11.57
CA ASN A 108 16.48 2.15 12.67
C ASN A 108 15.00 1.77 12.48
N LEU A 109 14.75 0.54 12.04
CA LEU A 109 13.43 -0.04 11.77
C LEU A 109 12.55 -0.17 13.03
N ALA A 110 13.08 0.20 14.20
CA ALA A 110 12.31 0.39 15.42
C ALA A 110 11.71 1.81 15.45
N PRO A 111 10.38 1.96 15.45
CA PRO A 111 9.73 3.26 15.48
C PRO A 111 9.93 3.94 16.85
N ARG A 112 11.03 4.70 17.00
CA ARG A 112 11.37 5.46 18.23
C ARG A 112 10.28 6.44 18.70
N ARG A 113 9.32 6.82 17.83
CA ARG A 113 8.21 7.70 18.18
C ARG A 113 7.02 6.93 18.76
N PHE A 114 6.76 5.72 18.26
CA PHE A 114 5.65 4.88 18.69
C PHE A 114 5.88 4.37 20.11
N GLU A 115 7.11 3.91 20.41
CA GLU A 115 7.49 3.50 21.77
C GLU A 115 7.31 4.62 22.80
N ARG A 116 7.67 5.86 22.42
CA ARG A 116 7.52 7.03 23.31
C ARG A 116 6.06 7.45 23.51
N GLN A 117 5.20 7.25 22.51
CA GLN A 117 3.77 7.54 22.63
C GLN A 117 3.07 6.47 23.48
N VAL A 118 3.28 5.18 23.19
CA VAL A 118 2.76 4.07 23.99
C VAL A 118 3.20 4.16 25.45
N ALA A 119 4.47 4.48 25.71
CA ALA A 119 4.98 4.66 27.07
C ALA A 119 4.40 5.89 27.79
N ARG A 120 3.96 6.93 27.08
CA ARG A 120 3.25 8.07 27.68
C ARG A 120 1.80 7.73 27.97
N ASP A 121 1.14 7.04 27.05
CA ASP A 121 -0.27 6.66 27.19
C ASP A 121 -0.45 5.64 28.31
N ALA A 122 0.47 4.67 28.46
CA ALA A 122 0.48 3.75 29.60
C ALA A 122 0.62 4.46 30.95
N ARG A 123 1.46 5.52 31.02
CA ARG A 123 1.60 6.36 32.22
C ARG A 123 0.37 7.21 32.51
N MET A 124 -0.37 7.62 31.48
CA MET A 124 -1.62 8.35 31.65
C MET A 124 -2.77 7.43 32.09
N ALA A 125 -2.82 6.20 31.57
CA ALA A 125 -3.82 5.20 31.94
C ALA A 125 -3.65 4.65 33.37
N THR A 126 -2.42 4.66 33.89
CA THR A 126 -2.10 4.16 35.25
C THR A 126 -2.14 5.23 36.33
N ARG A 127 -2.40 6.51 35.98
CA ARG A 127 -2.63 7.53 37.00
C ARG A 127 -3.97 7.25 37.71
N PRO A 128 -3.98 7.10 39.05
CA PRO A 128 -5.21 7.09 39.82
C PRO A 128 -5.96 8.39 39.52
N ARG A 129 -7.25 8.28 39.25
CA ARG A 129 -8.15 9.43 39.19
C ARG A 129 -8.44 9.84 40.63
N ASP A 130 -7.75 10.86 41.10
CA ASP A 130 -8.06 11.59 42.31
C ASP A 130 -9.28 12.50 42.09
#